data_AF-A0A397JL52-F1
#
_entry.id   AF-A0A397JL52-F1
#
_cell.length_a   1.000
_cell.length_b   1.000
_cell.length_c   1.000
_cell.angle_alpha   90.00
_cell.angle_beta   90.00
_cell.angle_gamma   90.00
#
_symmetry.space_group_name_H-M   'P 1'
#
loop_
_entity.id
_entity.type
_entity.pdbx_description
1 polymer ?
#
loop_
_entity_poly.entity_id
_entity_poly.type
_entity_poly.pdbx_seq_one_letter_code
_entity_poly.pdbx_strand_id
1 'polypeptide(L)'
;MELSSQQSNMSIFNEQPSTNNEVETEENETDNTEEVPFGTGNYTLMKEQEVLTGEENDFTQHSIRARLYWMDRQIWKERGVGILKLNYPINYNKSPRLVMRADNTLRVILNIALFNGMHVERAQEKFIRIFAFEGDLLVHLAFKLQNSNAADNLYQAIFDAITPTQNQSRT
;
A
#
# COMPACT_ATOMS: atom_id res chain seq x y z
N MET A 1 28.60 48.19 -11.51
CA MET A 1 27.25 48.76 -11.47
C MET A 1 26.38 47.93 -12.40
N GLU A 2 25.30 47.41 -11.82
CA GLU A 2 23.99 47.10 -12.43
C GLU A 2 23.86 46.01 -13.51
N LEU A 3 23.43 44.84 -13.01
CA LEU A 3 22.25 44.04 -13.40
C LEU A 3 21.45 44.53 -14.62
N SER A 4 21.09 43.62 -15.53
CA SER A 4 19.67 43.38 -15.85
C SER A 4 19.45 42.11 -16.68
N SER A 5 18.59 41.26 -16.16
CA SER A 5 18.01 40.03 -16.70
C SER A 5 16.74 40.33 -17.51
N GLN A 6 16.52 39.61 -18.62
CA GLN A 6 15.20 39.56 -19.26
C GLN A 6 14.74 38.11 -19.39
N GLN A 7 13.81 37.72 -18.51
CA GLN A 7 12.95 36.54 -18.65
C GLN A 7 11.76 36.93 -19.53
N SER A 8 11.48 36.11 -20.55
CA SER A 8 10.29 36.22 -21.38
C SER A 8 9.07 35.63 -20.64
N ASN A 9 8.15 36.50 -20.24
CA ASN A 9 6.81 36.12 -19.77
C ASN A 9 5.91 35.81 -20.97
N MET A 10 5.40 34.59 -21.07
CA MET A 10 4.25 34.26 -21.91
C MET A 10 3.10 33.85 -20.99
N SER A 11 2.14 34.76 -20.84
CA SER A 11 0.85 34.53 -20.17
C SER A 11 -0.10 33.88 -21.16
N ILE A 12 -0.70 32.74 -20.80
CA ILE A 12 -1.46 31.85 -21.68
C ILE A 12 -2.99 32.00 -21.56
N PHE A 13 -3.47 33.07 -20.93
CA PHE A 13 -4.91 33.33 -20.79
C PHE A 13 -5.23 34.78 -21.11
N ASN A 14 -5.90 35.02 -22.24
CA ASN A 14 -7.11 35.85 -22.27
C ASN A 14 -7.91 35.70 -23.58
N GLU A 15 -9.19 35.34 -23.38
CA GLU A 15 -10.42 35.83 -24.04
C GLU A 15 -10.70 35.59 -25.54
N GLN A 16 -11.84 34.92 -25.76
CA GLN A 16 -12.60 34.85 -27.00
C GLN A 16 -13.22 36.21 -27.38
N PRO A 17 -13.60 36.39 -28.66
CA PRO A 17 -15.04 36.39 -28.94
C PRO A 17 -15.45 35.65 -30.22
N SER A 18 -16.72 35.24 -30.23
CA SER A 18 -17.60 34.79 -31.32
C SER A 18 -17.49 35.72 -32.56
N THR A 19 -17.70 35.31 -33.82
CA THR A 19 -18.99 34.95 -34.43
C THR A 19 -18.78 34.58 -35.92
N ASN A 20 -19.68 33.75 -36.46
CA ASN A 20 -20.16 33.65 -37.85
C ASN A 20 -19.38 32.78 -38.89
N ASN A 21 -20.04 31.67 -39.22
CA ASN A 21 -19.85 30.84 -40.41
C ASN A 21 -20.34 31.56 -41.68
N GLU A 22 -19.68 31.35 -42.83
CA GLU A 22 -20.32 31.03 -44.12
C GLU A 22 -19.27 30.65 -45.21
N VAL A 23 -19.44 29.43 -45.74
CA VAL A 23 -19.32 28.93 -47.13
C VAL A 23 -17.95 28.90 -47.88
N GLU A 24 -17.55 27.66 -48.21
CA GLU A 24 -17.02 27.04 -49.48
C GLU A 24 -16.17 27.91 -50.45
N THR A 25 -15.13 27.46 -51.18
CA THR A 25 -14.81 26.16 -51.81
C THR A 25 -13.31 26.20 -52.23
N GLU A 26 -12.65 25.03 -52.20
CA GLU A 26 -11.51 24.54 -53.00
C GLU A 26 -10.50 25.52 -53.65
N GLU A 27 -9.20 25.31 -53.37
CA GLU A 27 -8.17 25.08 -54.41
C GLU A 27 -6.89 24.48 -53.80
N ASN A 28 -6.34 23.49 -54.51
CA ASN A 28 -5.23 22.62 -54.10
C ASN A 28 -3.88 23.37 -54.11
N GLU A 29 -3.12 23.31 -53.02
CA GLU A 29 -1.66 23.41 -53.09
C GLU A 29 -1.02 22.29 -52.26
N THR A 30 -0.28 21.46 -52.98
CA THR A 30 0.57 20.38 -52.50
C THR A 30 1.65 20.91 -51.57
N ASP A 31 1.57 20.58 -50.28
CA ASP A 31 2.71 20.72 -49.36
C ASP A 31 3.19 19.33 -48.94
N ASN A 32 4.45 19.04 -49.27
CA ASN A 32 5.13 17.81 -48.93
C ASN A 32 5.45 17.82 -47.43
N THR A 33 4.55 17.33 -46.60
CA THR A 33 4.90 16.91 -45.25
C THR A 33 5.36 15.45 -45.30
N GLU A 34 6.67 15.24 -45.22
CA GLU A 34 7.26 13.95 -44.91
C GLU A 34 6.67 13.46 -43.56
N GLU A 35 5.70 12.55 -43.63
CA GLU A 35 5.25 11.82 -42.45
C GLU A 35 6.42 10.96 -41.96
N VAL A 36 7.10 11.43 -40.92
CA VAL A 36 8.00 10.58 -40.13
C VAL A 36 7.19 9.38 -39.63
N PRO A 37 7.50 8.14 -40.02
CA PRO A 37 6.72 7.00 -39.60
C PRO A 37 6.90 6.86 -38.09
N PHE A 38 5.84 7.13 -37.33
CA PHE A 38 5.80 6.82 -35.91
C PHE A 38 6.02 5.32 -35.79
N GLY A 39 7.22 4.96 -35.31
CA GLY A 39 7.74 3.61 -35.37
C GLY A 39 6.68 2.59 -35.02
N THR A 40 6.51 1.60 -35.91
CA THR A 40 5.67 0.42 -35.70
C THR A 40 6.30 -0.43 -34.59
N GLY A 41 6.28 0.11 -33.37
CA GLY A 41 6.69 -0.61 -32.18
C GLY A 41 5.63 -1.66 -31.95
N ASN A 42 6.01 -2.93 -32.02
CA ASN A 42 5.17 -4.06 -31.64
C ASN A 42 4.66 -3.84 -30.20
N TYR A 43 3.48 -3.24 -30.06
CA TYR A 43 2.79 -3.14 -28.78
C TYR A 43 2.37 -4.55 -28.40
N THR A 44 3.20 -5.18 -27.57
CA THR A 44 2.84 -6.43 -26.94
C THR A 44 1.74 -6.11 -25.94
N LEU A 45 0.48 -6.30 -26.34
CA LEU A 45 -0.67 -6.10 -25.47
C LEU A 45 -0.53 -7.07 -24.28
N MET A 46 -0.25 -6.54 -23.09
CA MET A 46 -0.29 -7.32 -21.86
C MET A 46 -1.71 -7.88 -21.70
N LYS A 47 -1.81 -9.20 -21.54
CA LYS A 47 -3.08 -9.87 -21.28
C LYS A 47 -3.42 -9.73 -19.80
N GLU A 48 -4.68 -9.44 -19.52
CA GLU A 48 -5.22 -9.54 -18.17
C GLU A 48 -5.03 -10.97 -17.67
N GLN A 49 -4.40 -11.11 -16.51
CA GLN A 49 -4.12 -12.39 -15.86
C GLN A 49 -4.81 -12.40 -14.51
N GLU A 50 -5.47 -13.50 -14.17
CA GLU A 50 -5.99 -13.71 -12.83
C GLU A 50 -4.85 -13.68 -11.81
N VAL A 51 -4.95 -12.77 -10.84
CA VAL A 51 -3.94 -12.59 -9.79
C VAL A 51 -4.39 -13.34 -8.54
N LEU A 52 -3.79 -14.50 -8.30
CA LEU A 52 -3.96 -15.22 -7.05
C LEU A 52 -3.13 -14.52 -5.96
N THR A 53 -3.79 -14.12 -4.86
CA THR A 53 -3.14 -13.36 -3.78
C THR A 53 -2.34 -14.23 -2.81
N GLY A 54 -2.48 -15.56 -2.91
CA GLY A 54 -1.86 -16.53 -2.01
C GLY A 54 -2.46 -16.54 -0.59
N GLU A 55 -3.51 -15.76 -0.34
CA GLU A 55 -4.24 -15.66 0.93
C GLU A 55 -5.54 -16.50 0.94
N GLU A 56 -5.83 -17.26 -0.12
CA GLU A 56 -7.11 -17.96 -0.32
C GLU A 56 -7.39 -19.09 0.69
N ASN A 57 -6.35 -19.62 1.33
CA ASN A 57 -6.45 -20.68 2.33
C ASN A 57 -6.50 -20.15 3.78
N ASP A 58 -6.68 -18.84 3.95
CA ASP A 58 -6.74 -18.19 5.26
C ASP A 58 -8.09 -17.47 5.44
N PHE A 59 -8.57 -17.43 6.68
CA PHE A 59 -9.68 -16.57 7.08
C PHE A 59 -9.17 -15.38 7.89
N THR A 60 -9.69 -14.19 7.61
CA THR A 60 -9.36 -12.98 8.38
C THR A 60 -10.24 -12.90 9.63
N GLN A 61 -9.63 -13.06 10.81
CA GLN A 61 -10.31 -12.94 12.10
C GLN A 61 -10.44 -11.48 12.55
N HIS A 62 -9.43 -10.66 12.28
CA HIS A 62 -9.40 -9.26 12.68
C HIS A 62 -8.87 -8.40 11.55
N SER A 63 -9.48 -7.23 11.33
CA SER A 63 -9.09 -6.31 10.27
C SER A 63 -9.21 -4.88 10.80
N ILE A 64 -8.12 -4.13 10.77
CA ILE A 64 -8.09 -2.77 11.30
C ILE A 64 -7.10 -1.89 10.56
N ARG A 65 -7.47 -0.62 10.37
CA ARG A 65 -6.57 0.39 9.79
C ARG A 65 -5.51 0.79 10.82
N ALA A 66 -4.24 0.70 10.44
CA ALA A 66 -3.12 1.04 11.29
C ALA A 66 -2.00 1.74 10.49
N ARG A 67 -1.11 2.41 11.21
CA ARG A 67 0.19 2.85 10.69
C ARG A 67 1.29 2.00 11.32
N LEU A 68 2.13 1.42 10.48
CA LEU A 68 3.21 0.54 10.86
C LEU A 68 4.52 1.32 10.96
N TYR A 69 5.23 1.09 12.06
CA TYR A 69 6.57 1.58 12.31
C TYR A 69 7.50 0.41 12.57
N TRP A 70 8.78 0.60 12.27
CA TRP A 70 9.85 -0.34 12.59
C TRP A 70 11.00 0.41 13.26
N MET A 71 11.76 -0.29 14.11
CA MET A 71 12.93 0.29 14.76
C MET A 71 14.19 0.03 13.94
N ASP A 72 14.89 1.10 13.60
CA ASP A 72 16.21 1.06 12.99
C ASP A 72 17.21 1.80 13.89
N ARG A 73 18.22 1.09 14.40
CA ARG A 73 19.26 1.68 15.29
C ARG A 73 18.68 2.57 16.40
N GLN A 74 17.66 2.09 17.11
CA GLN A 74 16.93 2.81 18.18
C GLN A 74 16.06 4.00 17.72
N ILE A 75 15.87 4.19 16.41
CA ILE A 75 15.01 5.23 15.85
C ILE A 75 13.78 4.59 15.21
N TRP A 76 12.58 5.05 15.57
CA TRP A 76 11.34 4.60 14.95
C TRP A 76 11.16 5.25 13.59
N LYS A 77 11.05 4.43 12.55
CA LYS A 77 10.78 4.85 11.17
C LYS A 77 9.41 4.34 10.73
N GLU A 78 8.69 5.16 9.97
CA GLU A 78 7.43 4.74 9.37
C GLU A 78 7.70 3.73 8.24
N ARG A 79 6.99 2.61 8.26
CA ARG A 79 7.04 1.58 7.23
C ARG A 79 5.90 1.73 6.22
N GLY A 80 4.72 2.15 6.70
CA GLY A 80 3.56 2.42 5.84
C GLY A 80 2.25 2.48 6.60
N VAL A 81 1.18 2.86 5.88
CA VAL A 81 -0.20 2.94 6.37
C VAL A 81 -1.06 1.99 5.55
N GLY A 82 -2.00 1.31 6.20
CA GLY A 82 -2.83 0.32 5.54
C GLY A 82 -3.78 -0.42 6.46
N ILE A 83 -4.47 -1.41 5.91
CA ILE A 83 -5.30 -2.35 6.67
C ILE A 83 -4.41 -3.49 7.15
N LEU A 84 -4.28 -3.63 8.46
CA LEU A 84 -3.68 -4.77 9.13
C LEU A 84 -4.72 -5.87 9.29
N LYS A 85 -4.40 -7.08 8.82
CA LYS A 85 -5.24 -8.26 8.92
C LYS A 85 -4.56 -9.32 9.76
N LEU A 86 -5.32 -9.94 10.66
CA LEU A 86 -4.96 -11.16 11.37
C LEU A 86 -5.62 -12.33 10.65
N ASN A 87 -4.79 -13.13 9.98
CA ASN A 87 -5.22 -14.26 9.17
C ASN A 87 -4.91 -15.57 9.87
N TYR A 88 -5.90 -16.45 9.93
CA TYR A 88 -5.76 -17.81 10.44
C TYR A 88 -5.87 -18.80 9.28
N PRO A 89 -4.99 -19.82 9.22
CA PRO A 89 -5.07 -20.82 8.18
C PRO A 89 -6.29 -21.73 8.38
N ILE A 90 -7.06 -21.96 7.32
CA ILE A 90 -8.29 -22.78 7.35
C ILE A 90 -8.00 -24.21 7.83
N ASN A 91 -6.85 -24.76 7.43
CA ASN A 91 -6.49 -26.14 7.74
C ASN A 91 -5.79 -26.31 9.11
N TYR A 92 -5.67 -25.26 9.94
CA TYR A 92 -4.97 -25.25 11.24
C TYR A 92 -3.54 -25.82 11.24
N ASN A 93 -2.96 -26.09 10.07
CA ASN A 93 -1.65 -26.70 9.90
C ASN A 93 -0.50 -25.68 10.02
N LYS A 94 -0.82 -24.40 10.11
CA LYS A 94 0.15 -23.29 10.18
C LYS A 94 -0.23 -22.38 11.34
N SER A 95 0.74 -21.60 11.80
CA SER A 95 0.45 -20.53 12.75
C SER A 95 -0.34 -19.39 12.09
N PRO A 96 -1.16 -18.66 12.85
CA PRO A 96 -1.76 -17.42 12.38
C PRO A 96 -0.69 -16.42 11.94
N ARG A 97 -1.04 -15.48 11.07
CA ARG A 97 -0.12 -14.46 10.56
C ARG A 97 -0.74 -13.08 10.51
N LEU A 98 0.10 -12.06 10.70
CA LEU A 98 -0.26 -10.67 10.48
C LEU A 98 0.19 -10.25 9.09
N VAL A 99 -0.75 -9.76 8.30
CA VAL A 99 -0.52 -9.27 6.94
C VAL A 99 -0.99 -7.83 6.85
N MET A 100 -0.19 -6.96 6.24
CA MET A 100 -0.56 -5.58 6.00
C MET A 100 -0.08 -5.14 4.62
N ARG A 101 -0.96 -4.47 3.88
CA ARG A 101 -0.64 -3.88 2.57
C ARG A 101 -0.72 -2.36 2.66
N ALA A 102 0.20 -1.68 2.01
CA ALA A 102 0.21 -0.23 1.93
C ALA A 102 -0.99 0.28 1.11
N ASP A 103 -1.58 1.38 1.56
CA ASP A 103 -2.59 2.09 0.79
C ASP A 103 -2.03 2.53 -0.58
N ASN A 104 -2.90 2.62 -1.58
CA ASN A 104 -2.62 3.02 -2.98
C ASN A 104 -1.73 2.07 -3.78
N THR A 105 -0.65 1.53 -3.19
CA THR A 105 0.30 0.66 -3.89
C THR A 105 -0.01 -0.82 -3.74
N LEU A 106 -0.83 -1.20 -2.74
CA LEU A 106 -1.20 -2.59 -2.39
C LEU A 106 0.00 -3.52 -2.12
N ARG A 107 1.21 -2.96 -2.00
CA ARG A 107 2.44 -3.67 -1.69
C ARG A 107 2.37 -4.22 -0.28
N VAL A 108 2.83 -5.45 -0.08
CA VAL A 108 2.92 -6.06 1.26
C VAL A 108 4.00 -5.33 2.04
N ILE A 109 3.61 -4.68 3.14
CA ILE A 109 4.50 -3.98 4.06
C ILE A 109 4.70 -4.74 5.37
N LEU A 110 3.87 -5.75 5.63
CA LEU A 110 4.05 -6.70 6.72
C LEU A 110 3.54 -8.07 6.30
N ASN A 111 4.34 -9.09 6.57
CA ASN A 111 3.93 -10.48 6.48
C ASN A 111 4.75 -11.28 7.51
N ILE A 112 4.18 -11.45 8.70
CA ILE A 112 4.86 -12.14 9.80
C ILE A 112 3.98 -13.27 10.31
N ALA A 113 4.57 -14.44 10.50
CA ALA A 113 3.93 -15.53 11.21
C ALA A 113 3.96 -15.25 12.72
N LEU A 114 2.81 -15.38 13.37
CA LEU A 114 2.73 -15.37 14.82
C LEU A 114 3.28 -16.68 15.38
N PHE A 115 3.93 -16.62 16.52
CA PHE A 115 4.48 -17.79 17.20
C PHE A 115 4.15 -17.74 18.69
N ASN A 116 4.13 -18.92 19.31
CA ASN A 116 3.87 -19.03 20.74
C ASN A 116 4.99 -18.33 21.53
N GLY A 117 4.59 -17.52 22.52
CA GLY A 117 5.54 -16.74 23.32
C GLY A 117 6.08 -15.47 22.64
N MET A 118 5.48 -15.04 21.53
CA MET A 118 5.81 -13.75 20.92
C MET A 118 5.57 -12.60 21.91
N HIS A 119 6.55 -11.69 22.03
CA HIS A 119 6.42 -10.55 22.95
C HIS A 119 5.56 -9.46 22.31
N VAL A 120 4.42 -9.17 22.95
CA VAL A 120 3.47 -8.13 22.59
C VAL A 120 3.34 -7.19 23.77
N GLU A 121 3.63 -5.92 23.56
CA GLU A 121 3.59 -4.89 24.59
C GLU A 121 2.54 -3.84 24.21
N ARG A 122 1.68 -3.51 25.18
CA ARG A 122 0.78 -2.38 25.06
C ARG A 122 1.52 -1.09 25.39
N ALA A 123 1.90 -0.34 24.37
CA ALA A 123 2.52 0.98 24.52
C ALA A 123 1.46 2.08 24.70
N GLN A 124 1.89 3.32 24.99
CA GLN A 124 1.02 4.47 25.29
C GLN A 124 -0.18 4.62 24.34
N GLU A 125 -1.35 4.90 24.93
CA GLU A 125 -2.68 5.19 24.33
C GLU A 125 -3.09 4.39 23.08
N LYS A 126 -2.43 4.58 21.95
CA LYS A 126 -2.84 4.05 20.64
C LYS A 126 -1.78 3.16 19.99
N PHE A 127 -0.71 2.84 20.71
CA PHE A 127 0.41 2.05 20.19
C PHE A 127 0.43 0.63 20.76
N ILE A 128 0.76 -0.33 19.90
CA ILE A 128 1.10 -1.70 20.26
C ILE A 128 2.48 -1.98 19.70
N ARG A 129 3.38 -2.53 20.50
CA ARG A 129 4.72 -2.94 20.08
C ARG A 129 4.80 -4.45 20.07
N ILE A 130 5.45 -4.99 19.04
CA ILE A 130 5.70 -6.43 18.96
C ILE A 130 7.14 -6.68 18.53
N PHE A 131 7.63 -7.85 18.91
CA PHE A 131 8.87 -8.42 18.42
C PHE A 131 8.52 -9.58 17.49
N ALA A 132 8.95 -9.48 16.23
CA ALA A 132 8.63 -10.48 15.23
C ALA A 132 9.87 -10.86 14.43
N PHE A 133 9.85 -12.07 13.87
CA PHE A 133 10.87 -12.50 12.91
C PHE A 133 10.39 -12.19 11.50
N GLU A 134 11.19 -11.42 10.78
CA GLU A 134 11.02 -11.21 9.35
C GLU A 134 12.15 -11.94 8.64
N GLY A 135 11.86 -13.16 8.17
CA GLY A 135 12.91 -14.12 7.79
C GLY A 135 13.73 -14.48 9.02
N ASP A 136 15.05 -14.28 8.95
CA ASP A 136 15.99 -14.58 10.04
C ASP A 136 16.28 -13.36 10.95
N LEU A 137 15.68 -12.20 10.66
CA LEU A 137 15.92 -10.97 11.40
C LEU A 137 14.84 -10.73 12.45
N LEU A 138 15.26 -10.55 13.70
CA LEU A 138 14.39 -10.04 14.76
C LEU A 138 14.16 -8.54 14.56
N VAL A 139 12.91 -8.17 14.27
CA VAL A 139 12.51 -6.78 14.05
C VAL A 139 11.56 -6.31 15.15
N HIS A 140 11.77 -5.08 15.61
CA HIS A 140 10.84 -4.42 16.51
C HIS A 140 9.85 -3.62 15.68
N LEU A 141 8.57 -3.93 15.84
CA LEU A 141 7.50 -3.29 15.10
C LEU A 141 6.57 -2.56 16.07
N ALA A 142 5.97 -1.47 15.60
CA ALA A 142 4.94 -0.78 16.34
C ALA A 142 3.76 -0.43 15.44
N PHE A 143 2.56 -0.71 15.91
CA PHE A 143 1.31 -0.34 15.26
C PHE A 143 0.71 0.86 15.97
N LYS A 144 0.43 1.93 15.22
CA LYS A 144 -0.37 3.06 15.67
C LYS A 144 -1.78 2.90 15.15
N LEU A 145 -2.74 2.90 16.07
CA LEU A 145 -4.16 2.81 15.78
C LEU A 145 -4.86 4.16 15.92
N GLN A 146 -6.10 4.25 15.44
CA GLN A 146 -6.88 5.48 15.51
C GLN A 146 -7.37 5.77 16.95
N ASN A 147 -7.76 4.73 17.67
CA ASN A 147 -8.40 4.79 18.98
C ASN A 147 -7.73 3.83 19.98
N SER A 148 -7.80 4.13 21.28
CA SER A 148 -7.27 3.25 22.33
C SER A 148 -8.01 1.92 22.39
N ASN A 149 -9.34 1.95 22.37
CA ASN A 149 -10.17 0.73 22.37
C ASN A 149 -9.80 -0.20 21.20
N ALA A 150 -9.55 0.37 20.03
CA ALA A 150 -9.15 -0.41 18.87
C ALA A 150 -7.77 -1.06 19.04
N ALA A 151 -6.85 -0.39 19.74
CA ALA A 151 -5.58 -0.98 20.14
C ALA A 151 -5.75 -2.10 21.17
N ASP A 152 -6.69 -1.96 22.10
CA ASP A 152 -6.97 -2.99 23.10
C ASP A 152 -7.58 -4.24 22.45
N ASN A 153 -8.51 -4.07 21.49
CA ASN A 153 -9.08 -5.17 20.72
C ASN A 153 -8.02 -5.90 19.88
N LEU A 154 -7.14 -5.16 19.22
CA LEU A 154 -6.05 -5.76 18.45
C LEU A 154 -5.06 -6.48 19.37
N TYR A 155 -4.74 -5.90 20.52
CA TYR A 155 -3.87 -6.53 21.51
C TYR A 155 -4.45 -7.86 21.98
N GLN A 156 -5.73 -7.89 22.36
CA GLN A 156 -6.41 -9.13 22.76
C GLN A 156 -6.44 -10.15 21.62
N ALA A 157 -6.79 -9.75 20.40
CA ALA A 157 -6.82 -10.65 19.25
C ALA A 157 -5.44 -11.29 18.96
N ILE A 158 -4.35 -10.51 19.07
CA ILE A 158 -2.99 -11.06 18.91
C ILE A 158 -2.63 -11.95 20.10
N PHE A 159 -2.97 -11.54 21.33
CA PHE A 159 -2.68 -12.30 22.54
C PHE A 159 -3.36 -13.68 22.53
N ASP A 160 -4.61 -13.73 22.08
CA ASP A 160 -5.37 -14.97 21.89
C ASP A 160 -4.77 -15.84 20.78
N ALA A 161 -4.21 -15.22 19.73
CA ALA A 161 -3.55 -15.93 18.64
C ALA A 161 -2.21 -16.57 19.04
N ILE A 162 -1.45 -15.94 19.94
CA ILE A 162 -0.14 -16.45 20.39
C ILE A 162 -0.26 -17.40 21.57
N THR A 163 -1.33 -17.31 22.36
CA THR A 163 -1.55 -18.19 23.50
C THR A 163 -2.09 -19.52 22.99
N PRO A 164 -1.44 -20.66 23.31
CA PRO A 164 -1.96 -21.95 22.91
C PRO A 164 -3.29 -22.15 23.63
N THR A 165 -4.38 -22.10 22.87
CA THR A 165 -5.69 -22.51 23.36
C THR A 165 -5.60 -24.01 23.62
N GLN A 166 -5.28 -24.39 24.86
CA GLN A 166 -5.39 -25.75 25.36
C GLN A 166 -6.88 -26.12 25.44
N ASN A 167 -7.49 -26.41 24.29
CA ASN A 167 -8.79 -27.07 24.25
C ASN A 167 -8.79 -28.08 23.10
N GLN A 168 -8.12 -29.19 23.35
CA GLN A 168 -8.55 -30.49 22.86
C GLN A 168 -8.60 -31.44 24.05
N SER A 169 -9.70 -31.35 24.81
CA SER A 169 -10.18 -32.50 25.57
C SER A 169 -10.55 -33.57 24.54
N ARG A 170 -9.57 -34.44 24.28
CA ARG A 170 -9.72 -35.77 23.69
C ARG A 170 -11.05 -36.38 24.14
N THR A 171 -11.90 -36.72 23.18
CA THR A 171 -12.89 -37.80 23.36
C THR A 171 -12.18 -39.13 23.18
#